data_AF-A0A964UMT2-F1
#
_entry.id   AF-A0A964UMT2-F1
#
_cell.length_a   1.000
_cell.length_b   1.000
_cell.length_c   1.000
_cell.angle_alpha   90.00
_cell.angle_beta   90.00
_cell.angle_gamma   90.00
#
_symmetry.space_group_name_H-M   'P 1'
#
loop_
_entity.id
_entity.type
_entity.pdbx_description
1 polymer ?
#
loop_
_entity_poly.entity_id
_entity_poly.type
_entity_poly.pdbx_seq_one_letter_code
_entity_poly.pdbx_strand_id
1 'polypeptide(L)'
;MTQPVTLPLWALILVLAFAAVTFASHFLFPSVRWFFRRRAERVVAEMNKRLATPIQPFKLARRHDMVMRVCYDSDVMAAVQEEARREGIPENVAFERARSYAREIVPAFSAAAYFGLGIRLARWISHGLYDVRMRVLDEAALKAIPPDATVVFVMNHRSNMDYVLVTYLVAERSALSYAVGEWARIWPLRALIRSMGAYFIRRRSRGQLYRRVLARYVQMAAEAGVTQAIFPEGGLTLDGRLGKPKLGLLSYIRDGAEQGRRRAFFVPVALNYDRVLEDRVLLAAAQTGERRFRARIPTILGFAGKMIRLRIRGRFRRFGRAGVALGRPLALADAPPRTEELAEELMAPASYGAVAAIGAWLSLRGARRWRSAAGQAGPARLDGDTCADCGHRHGPTAAE
;
A
#
# COMPACT_ATOMS: atom_id res chain seq x y z
N MET A 1 70.49 9.63 0.12
CA MET A 1 69.21 9.43 0.84
C MET A 1 68.72 7.98 0.73
N THR A 2 69.61 6.99 0.74
CA THR A 2 69.28 5.55 0.58
C THR A 2 69.58 4.74 1.83
N GLN A 3 69.83 5.39 2.98
CA GLN A 3 70.03 4.68 4.24
C GLN A 3 68.71 4.05 4.70
N PRO A 4 68.72 2.78 5.13
CA PRO A 4 67.52 2.11 5.61
C PRO A 4 67.05 2.73 6.93
N VAL A 5 65.78 3.10 6.99
CA VAL A 5 65.13 3.58 8.22
C VAL A 5 64.42 2.40 8.87
N THR A 6 64.75 2.10 10.13
CA THR A 6 64.07 1.06 10.90
C THR A 6 62.77 1.60 11.48
N LEU A 7 61.66 0.94 11.15
CA LEU A 7 60.32 1.30 11.63
C LEU A 7 59.72 0.14 12.42
N PRO A 8 59.07 0.39 13.57
CA PRO A 8 58.31 -0.63 14.27
C PRO A 8 57.19 -1.19 13.37
N LEU A 9 57.01 -2.51 13.36
CA LEU A 9 56.03 -3.18 12.49
C LEU A 9 54.61 -2.64 12.69
N TRP A 10 54.21 -2.33 13.93
CA TRP A 10 52.89 -1.78 14.23
C TRP A 10 52.66 -0.41 13.57
N ALA A 11 53.71 0.42 13.47
CA ALA A 11 53.63 1.74 12.84
C ALA A 11 53.47 1.61 11.32
N LEU A 12 54.20 0.67 10.70
CA LEU A 12 54.03 0.33 9.28
C LEU A 12 52.61 -0.17 8.98
N ILE A 13 52.05 -1.04 9.83
CA ILE A 13 50.67 -1.54 9.67
C ILE A 13 49.67 -0.39 9.74
N LEU A 14 49.80 0.54 10.68
CA LEU A 14 48.94 1.71 10.78
C LEU A 14 49.03 2.59 9.53
N VAL A 15 50.24 2.87 9.05
CA VAL A 15 50.46 3.67 7.83
C VAL A 15 49.79 3.00 6.62
N LEU A 16 49.97 1.68 6.45
CA LEU A 16 49.33 0.92 5.37
C LEU A 16 47.81 0.90 5.51
N ALA A 17 47.27 0.78 6.72
CA ALA A 17 45.82 0.84 6.95
C ALA A 17 45.25 2.21 6.60
N PHE A 18 45.88 3.31 7.02
CA PHE A 18 45.48 4.66 6.63
C PHE A 18 45.60 4.89 5.12
N ALA A 19 46.69 4.43 4.50
CA ALA A 19 46.87 4.50 3.06
C ALA A 19 45.77 3.72 2.31
N ALA A 20 45.42 2.52 2.78
CA ALA A 20 44.35 1.70 2.21
C ALA A 20 42.97 2.36 2.36
N VAL A 21 42.65 2.90 3.53
CA VAL A 21 41.38 3.64 3.77
C VAL A 21 41.33 4.91 2.91
N THR A 22 42.44 5.63 2.78
CA THR A 22 42.54 6.84 1.95
C THR A 22 42.37 6.50 0.47
N PHE A 23 43.05 5.46 -0.01
CA PHE A 23 42.90 4.96 -1.37
C PHE A 23 41.47 4.49 -1.66
N ALA A 24 40.88 3.71 -0.74
CA ALA A 24 39.52 3.25 -0.86
C ALA A 24 38.52 4.42 -0.91
N SER A 25 38.71 5.44 -0.07
CA SER A 25 37.81 6.60 0.01
C SER A 25 37.93 7.58 -1.16
N HIS A 26 39.13 7.77 -1.73
CA HIS A 26 39.39 8.74 -2.78
C HIS A 26 39.35 8.15 -4.20
N PHE A 27 39.67 6.86 -4.37
CA PHE A 27 39.76 6.24 -5.70
C PHE A 27 38.70 5.14 -5.89
N LEU A 28 38.62 4.17 -4.98
CA LEU A 28 37.72 3.02 -5.16
C LEU A 28 36.25 3.41 -5.01
N PHE A 29 35.86 3.98 -3.86
CA PHE A 29 34.46 4.29 -3.59
C PHE A 29 33.86 5.33 -4.54
N PRO A 30 34.57 6.41 -4.96
CA PRO A 30 34.03 7.34 -5.95
C PRO A 30 33.78 6.66 -7.30
N SER A 31 34.71 5.83 -7.76
CA SER A 31 34.57 5.07 -9.02
C SER A 31 33.41 4.08 -8.97
N VAL A 32 33.31 3.32 -7.87
CA VAL A 32 32.21 2.38 -7.64
C VAL A 32 30.86 3.11 -7.56
N ARG A 33 30.78 4.23 -6.82
CA ARG A 33 29.58 5.07 -6.76
C ARG A 33 29.20 5.63 -8.12
N TRP A 34 30.16 6.10 -8.91
CA TRP A 34 29.93 6.57 -10.27
C TRP A 34 29.36 5.46 -11.15
N PHE A 35 29.95 4.26 -11.11
CA PHE A 35 29.48 3.10 -11.86
C PHE A 35 28.03 2.74 -11.53
N PHE A 36 27.69 2.65 -10.24
CA PHE A 36 26.33 2.36 -9.80
C PHE A 36 25.35 3.48 -10.13
N ARG A 37 25.77 4.75 -10.01
CA ARG A 37 24.95 5.91 -10.41
C ARG A 37 24.64 5.87 -11.91
N ARG A 38 25.66 5.66 -12.75
CA ARG A 38 25.51 5.56 -14.20
C ARG A 38 24.64 4.38 -14.62
N ARG A 39 24.68 3.27 -13.87
CA ARG A 39 23.78 2.13 -14.08
C ARG A 39 22.34 2.47 -13.67
N ALA A 40 22.15 3.15 -12.55
CA ALA A 40 20.82 3.59 -12.09
C ALA A 40 20.19 4.59 -13.07
N GLU A 41 20.95 5.58 -13.55
CA GLU A 41 20.53 6.53 -14.58
C GLU A 41 20.05 5.83 -15.85
N ARG A 42 20.81 4.82 -16.33
CA ARG A 42 20.41 4.00 -17.49
C ARG A 42 19.12 3.22 -17.24
N VAL A 43 18.96 2.62 -16.06
CA VAL A 43 17.71 1.92 -15.68
C VAL A 43 16.54 2.89 -15.68
N VAL A 44 16.69 4.08 -15.09
CA VAL A 44 15.64 5.10 -15.09
C VAL A 44 15.27 5.53 -16.51
N ALA A 45 16.26 5.83 -17.35
CA ALA A 45 16.04 6.25 -18.73
C ALA A 45 15.32 5.18 -19.55
N GLU A 46 15.70 3.91 -19.40
CA GLU A 46 15.07 2.80 -20.10
C GLU A 46 13.65 2.51 -19.58
N MET A 47 13.42 2.62 -18.26
CA MET A 47 12.09 2.45 -17.69
C MET A 47 11.14 3.58 -18.12
N ASN A 48 11.61 4.83 -18.15
CA ASN A 48 10.79 5.97 -18.58
C ASN A 48 10.29 5.85 -20.03
N LYS A 49 10.93 5.05 -20.90
CA LYS A 49 10.42 4.76 -22.25
C LYS A 49 9.21 3.81 -22.26
N ARG A 50 9.05 3.01 -21.22
CA ARG A 50 8.03 1.94 -21.14
C ARG A 50 6.85 2.32 -20.25
N LEU A 51 7.08 3.21 -19.29
CA LEU A 51 6.05 3.65 -18.34
C LEU A 51 5.07 4.61 -19.01
N ALA A 52 3.79 4.42 -18.73
CA ALA A 52 2.75 5.37 -19.12
C ALA A 52 2.93 6.73 -18.43
N THR A 53 3.40 6.72 -17.18
CA THR A 53 3.76 7.91 -16.42
C THR A 53 5.25 7.85 -16.08
N PRO A 54 6.08 8.76 -16.62
CA PRO A 54 7.51 8.75 -16.36
C PRO A 54 7.80 9.02 -14.88
N ILE A 55 8.92 8.51 -14.38
CA ILE A 55 9.33 8.72 -12.99
C ILE A 55 9.65 10.20 -12.79
N GLN A 56 8.97 10.83 -11.82
CA GLN A 56 9.11 12.26 -11.56
C GLN A 56 10.48 12.56 -10.96
N PRO A 57 11.15 13.67 -11.35
CA PRO A 57 12.43 14.08 -10.77
C PRO A 57 12.39 14.20 -9.24
N PHE A 58 11.23 14.62 -8.70
CA PHE A 58 10.98 14.67 -7.26
C PHE A 58 11.27 13.34 -6.55
N LYS A 59 10.96 12.22 -7.19
CA LYS A 59 11.18 10.88 -6.64
C LYS A 59 12.64 10.43 -6.73
N LEU A 60 13.40 10.99 -7.66
CA LEU A 60 14.82 10.68 -7.90
C LEU A 60 15.77 11.62 -7.16
N ALA A 61 15.27 12.75 -6.69
CA ALA A 61 16.04 13.72 -5.93
C ALA A 61 16.65 13.09 -4.68
N ARG A 62 17.82 13.59 -4.29
CA ARG A 62 18.49 13.04 -3.11
C ARG A 62 17.61 13.26 -1.90
N ARG A 63 17.49 12.21 -1.09
CA ARG A 63 16.70 12.25 0.14
C ARG A 63 17.10 13.40 1.05
N HIS A 64 18.38 13.74 1.12
CA HIS A 64 18.85 14.88 1.93
C HIS A 64 18.21 16.19 1.45
N ASP A 65 18.32 16.48 0.16
CA ASP A 65 17.77 17.70 -0.46
C ASP A 65 16.26 17.79 -0.23
N MET A 66 15.55 16.67 -0.33
CA MET A 66 14.11 16.63 -0.11
C MET A 66 13.71 16.81 1.35
N VAL A 67 14.50 16.28 2.29
CA VAL A 67 14.34 16.56 3.72
C VAL A 67 14.52 18.06 3.99
N MET A 68 15.56 18.68 3.43
CA MET A 68 15.82 20.10 3.63
C MET A 68 14.71 20.95 3.00
N ARG A 69 14.28 20.61 1.77
CA ARG A 69 13.18 21.29 1.10
C ARG A 69 11.88 21.29 1.91
N VAL A 70 11.53 20.17 2.55
CA VAL A 70 10.36 20.11 3.44
C VAL A 70 10.59 20.93 4.71
N CYS A 71 11.79 20.89 5.29
CA CYS A 71 12.07 21.62 6.54
C CYS A 71 12.01 23.13 6.33
N TYR A 72 12.59 23.66 5.26
CA TYR A 72 12.63 25.10 5.00
C TYR A 72 11.39 25.64 4.28
N ASP A 73 10.35 24.83 4.12
CA ASP A 73 9.08 25.30 3.60
C ASP A 73 8.43 26.28 4.60
N SER A 74 7.85 27.37 4.10
CA SER A 74 7.27 28.44 4.93
C SER A 74 6.22 27.91 5.90
N ASP A 75 5.42 26.94 5.46
CA ASP A 75 4.37 26.33 6.26
C ASP A 75 4.91 25.50 7.43
N VAL A 76 6.07 24.88 7.22
CA VAL A 76 6.77 24.08 8.23
C VAL A 76 7.54 25.00 9.19
N MET A 77 8.16 26.06 8.69
CA MET A 77 8.84 27.06 9.53
C MET A 77 7.88 27.78 10.46
N ALA A 78 6.70 28.17 9.97
CA ALA A 78 5.64 28.72 10.83
C ALA A 78 5.23 27.73 11.94
N ALA A 79 5.09 26.44 11.61
CA ALA A 79 4.78 25.42 12.62
C ALA A 79 5.94 25.14 13.59
N VAL A 80 7.19 25.30 13.16
CA VAL A 80 8.36 25.22 14.03
C VAL A 80 8.37 26.35 15.04
N GLN A 81 8.10 27.58 14.61
CA GLN A 81 7.98 28.74 15.49
C GLN A 81 6.84 28.58 16.49
N GLU A 82 5.69 28.10 16.03
CA GLU A 82 4.54 27.85 16.90
C GLU A 82 4.85 26.76 17.95
N GLU A 83 5.46 25.65 17.54
CA GLU A 83 5.88 24.59 18.45
C GLU A 83 6.89 25.10 19.49
N ALA A 84 7.86 25.91 19.06
CA ALA A 84 8.87 26.52 19.91
C ALA A 84 8.24 27.42 20.98
N ARG A 85 7.31 28.29 20.59
CA ARG A 85 6.55 29.15 21.51
C ARG A 85 5.71 28.32 22.49
N ARG A 86 4.97 27.33 21.98
CA ARG A 86 4.05 26.51 22.79
C ARG A 86 4.77 25.70 23.86
N GLU A 87 5.95 25.15 23.55
CA GLU A 87 6.72 24.33 24.48
C GLU A 87 7.80 25.08 25.26
N GLY A 88 7.99 26.39 24.97
CA GLY A 88 9.04 27.19 25.60
C GLY A 88 10.46 26.70 25.27
N ILE A 89 10.65 26.10 24.09
CA ILE A 89 11.94 25.59 23.64
C ILE A 89 12.58 26.50 22.59
N PRO A 90 13.92 26.53 22.47
CA PRO A 90 14.59 27.26 21.40
C PRO A 90 14.16 26.80 19.99
N GLU A 91 14.06 27.74 19.04
CA GLU A 91 13.60 27.47 17.66
C GLU A 91 14.45 26.42 16.94
N ASN A 92 15.77 26.41 17.17
CA ASN A 92 16.67 25.40 16.62
C ASN A 92 16.37 23.97 17.11
N VAL A 93 15.88 23.82 18.34
CA VAL A 93 15.45 22.51 18.89
C VAL A 93 14.16 22.06 18.20
N ALA A 94 13.19 22.95 18.04
CA ALA A 94 11.97 22.67 17.29
C ALA A 94 12.26 22.35 15.81
N PHE A 95 13.20 23.06 15.20
CA PHE A 95 13.68 22.81 13.83
C PHE A 95 14.31 21.41 13.70
N GLU A 96 15.19 21.00 14.63
CA GLU A 96 15.76 19.65 14.59
C GLU A 96 14.71 18.55 14.80
N ARG A 97 13.65 18.81 15.58
CA ARG A 97 12.49 17.91 15.65
C ARG A 97 11.78 17.80 14.30
N ALA A 98 11.51 18.92 13.62
CA ALA A 98 10.93 18.94 12.28
C ALA A 98 11.80 18.15 11.29
N ARG A 99 13.13 18.35 11.35
CA ARG A 99 14.11 17.62 10.55
C ARG A 99 14.12 16.12 10.83
N SER A 100 13.96 15.72 12.10
CA SER A 100 13.80 14.32 12.49
C SER A 100 12.52 13.72 11.91
N TYR A 101 11.40 14.44 11.97
CA TYR A 101 10.13 14.02 11.35
C TYR A 101 10.24 13.91 9.82
N ALA A 102 10.85 14.89 9.16
CA ALA A 102 11.09 14.87 7.72
C ALA A 102 11.98 13.68 7.33
N ARG A 103 13.05 13.39 8.07
CA ARG A 103 13.86 12.17 7.85
C ARG A 103 13.02 10.90 8.04
N GLU A 104 12.09 10.87 8.97
CA GLU A 104 11.25 9.70 9.16
C GLU A 104 10.34 9.44 7.95
N ILE A 105 9.70 10.51 7.45
CA ILE A 105 8.70 10.50 6.38
C ILE A 105 9.36 10.31 5.01
N VAL A 106 10.32 11.17 4.65
CA VAL A 106 10.91 11.21 3.30
C VAL A 106 11.64 9.88 2.98
N PRO A 107 11.21 9.16 1.92
CA PRO A 107 11.80 7.89 1.52
C PRO A 107 13.13 8.09 0.79
N ALA A 108 13.87 6.99 0.61
CA ALA A 108 15.10 6.95 -0.18
C ALA A 108 14.86 6.06 -1.41
N PHE A 109 14.09 6.55 -2.38
CA PHE A 109 13.69 5.76 -3.54
C PHE A 109 14.89 5.32 -4.37
N SER A 110 14.88 4.05 -4.80
CA SER A 110 15.86 3.48 -5.71
C SER A 110 15.11 2.85 -6.88
N ALA A 111 15.22 3.46 -8.06
CA ALA A 111 14.61 2.93 -9.28
C ALA A 111 15.11 1.52 -9.61
N ALA A 112 16.40 1.24 -9.40
CA ALA A 112 16.96 -0.09 -9.61
C ALA A 112 16.40 -1.13 -8.63
N ALA A 113 16.20 -0.76 -7.35
CA ALA A 113 15.59 -1.66 -6.37
C ALA A 113 14.10 -1.91 -6.71
N TYR A 114 13.36 -0.84 -7.04
CA TYR A 114 11.94 -0.91 -7.39
C TYR A 114 11.71 -1.74 -8.65
N PHE A 115 12.28 -1.32 -9.77
CA PHE A 115 12.04 -1.93 -11.08
C PHE A 115 12.79 -3.25 -11.29
N GLY A 116 13.89 -3.46 -10.57
CA GLY A 116 14.66 -4.70 -10.63
C GLY A 116 14.10 -5.77 -9.71
N LEU A 117 14.53 -5.77 -8.44
CA LEU A 117 14.21 -6.83 -7.49
C LEU A 117 12.77 -6.76 -6.98
N GLY A 118 12.27 -5.55 -6.70
CA GLY A 118 10.97 -5.30 -6.08
C GLY A 118 9.80 -5.86 -6.87
N ILE A 119 9.67 -5.46 -8.14
CA ILE A 119 8.60 -5.96 -9.03
C ILE A 119 8.69 -7.48 -9.21
N ARG A 120 9.90 -8.03 -9.43
CA ARG A 120 10.08 -9.48 -9.64
C ARG A 120 9.64 -10.26 -8.41
N LEU A 121 10.07 -9.83 -7.23
CA LEU A 121 9.66 -10.45 -5.97
C LEU A 121 8.15 -10.32 -5.76
N ALA A 122 7.58 -9.13 -6.02
CA ALA A 122 6.15 -8.89 -5.88
C ALA A 122 5.31 -9.77 -6.81
N ARG A 123 5.73 -9.92 -8.07
CA ARG A 123 5.11 -10.81 -9.06
C ARG A 123 5.21 -12.28 -8.62
N TRP A 124 6.40 -12.72 -8.21
CA TRP A 124 6.63 -14.09 -7.76
C TRP A 124 5.80 -14.46 -6.52
N ILE A 125 5.75 -13.58 -5.51
CA ILE A 125 4.93 -13.78 -4.30
C ILE A 125 3.44 -13.80 -4.69
N SER A 126 2.98 -12.85 -5.51
CA SER A 126 1.57 -12.75 -5.91
C SER A 126 1.07 -14.03 -6.60
N HIS A 127 1.75 -14.48 -7.66
CA HIS A 127 1.37 -15.71 -8.39
C HIS A 127 1.69 -17.00 -7.64
N GLY A 128 2.65 -16.93 -6.70
CA GLY A 128 2.97 -18.03 -5.81
C GLY A 128 1.87 -18.27 -4.78
N LEU A 129 1.25 -17.22 -4.24
CA LEU A 129 0.27 -17.35 -3.17
C LEU A 129 -1.18 -17.40 -3.70
N TYR A 130 -1.48 -16.74 -4.83
CA TYR A 130 -2.84 -16.54 -5.31
C TYR A 130 -3.00 -16.80 -6.81
N ASP A 131 -4.23 -17.08 -7.26
CA ASP A 131 -4.65 -16.88 -8.65
C ASP A 131 -5.07 -15.42 -8.81
N VAL A 132 -4.21 -14.60 -9.42
CA VAL A 132 -4.44 -13.15 -9.52
C VAL A 132 -5.32 -12.84 -10.72
N ARG A 133 -6.44 -12.14 -10.47
CA ARG A 133 -7.38 -11.68 -11.49
C ARG A 133 -7.49 -10.16 -11.43
N MET A 134 -7.15 -9.49 -12.53
CA MET A 134 -7.29 -8.05 -12.66
C MET A 134 -8.41 -7.74 -13.66
N ARG A 135 -9.28 -6.78 -13.32
CA ARG A 135 -10.28 -6.24 -14.22
C ARG A 135 -10.18 -4.72 -14.21
N VAL A 136 -10.19 -4.11 -15.39
CA VAL A 136 -10.34 -2.66 -15.52
C VAL A 136 -11.77 -2.42 -15.97
N LEU A 137 -12.53 -1.66 -15.17
CA LEU A 137 -13.94 -1.39 -15.45
C LEU A 137 -14.11 -0.46 -16.67
N ASP A 138 -13.20 0.51 -16.81
CA ASP A 138 -13.18 1.46 -17.93
C ASP A 138 -11.74 1.64 -18.44
N GLU A 139 -11.35 0.78 -19.38
CA GLU A 139 -10.00 0.84 -19.97
C GLU A 139 -9.75 2.11 -20.76
N ALA A 140 -10.78 2.62 -21.45
CA ALA A 140 -10.67 3.80 -22.28
C ALA A 140 -10.39 5.04 -21.43
N ALA A 141 -11.15 5.24 -20.35
CA ALA A 141 -10.91 6.35 -19.42
C ALA A 141 -9.54 6.24 -18.74
N LEU A 142 -9.10 5.02 -18.39
CA LEU A 142 -7.79 4.82 -17.77
C LEU A 142 -6.62 5.05 -18.75
N LYS A 143 -6.80 4.78 -20.05
CA LYS A 143 -5.81 5.08 -21.10
C LYS A 143 -5.82 6.57 -21.50
N ALA A 144 -6.94 7.26 -21.32
CA ALA A 144 -7.10 8.68 -21.60
C ALA A 144 -6.45 9.61 -20.56
N ILE A 145 -6.01 9.08 -19.42
CA ILE A 145 -5.26 9.87 -18.42
C ILE A 145 -3.97 10.39 -19.07
N PRO A 146 -3.71 11.72 -19.05
CA PRO A 146 -2.48 12.28 -19.58
C PRO A 146 -1.23 11.71 -18.88
N PRO A 147 -0.13 11.47 -19.61
CA PRO A 147 1.09 10.88 -19.04
C PRO A 147 1.77 11.78 -18.00
N ASP A 148 1.52 13.09 -18.03
CA ASP A 148 2.04 14.09 -17.09
C ASP A 148 1.10 14.37 -15.91
N ALA A 149 -0.05 13.70 -15.84
CA ALA A 149 -1.04 13.87 -14.79
C ALA A 149 -0.59 13.26 -13.44
N THR A 150 -1.09 13.84 -12.35
CA THR A 150 -0.95 13.28 -11.00
C THR A 150 -2.00 12.17 -10.82
N VAL A 151 -1.56 10.92 -10.73
CA VAL A 151 -2.48 9.78 -10.53
C VAL A 151 -2.40 9.28 -9.11
N VAL A 152 -3.56 9.16 -8.45
CA VAL A 152 -3.71 8.72 -7.07
C VAL A 152 -4.61 7.49 -7.02
N PHE A 153 -4.04 6.33 -6.70
CA PHE A 153 -4.81 5.12 -6.50
C PHE A 153 -5.40 5.10 -5.09
N VAL A 154 -6.73 5.02 -5.00
CA VAL A 154 -7.47 5.04 -3.75
C VAL A 154 -8.13 3.69 -3.56
N MET A 155 -7.75 2.96 -2.51
CA MET A 155 -8.11 1.54 -2.40
C MET A 155 -8.46 1.12 -0.98
N ASN A 156 -9.29 0.09 -0.88
CA ASN A 156 -9.57 -0.58 0.39
C ASN A 156 -8.35 -1.40 0.85
N HIS A 157 -8.29 -1.74 2.14
CA HIS A 157 -7.12 -2.39 2.74
C HIS A 157 -7.48 -3.67 3.49
N ARG A 158 -7.34 -4.83 2.84
CA ARG A 158 -7.67 -6.15 3.44
C ARG A 158 -6.46 -6.91 3.94
N SER A 159 -5.30 -6.78 3.31
CA SER A 159 -4.10 -7.57 3.63
C SER A 159 -2.82 -6.76 3.51
N ASN A 160 -1.74 -7.14 4.19
CA ASN A 160 -0.42 -6.58 3.84
C ASN A 160 0.02 -7.02 2.44
N MET A 161 -0.60 -8.06 1.88
CA MET A 161 -0.44 -8.47 0.48
C MET A 161 -0.90 -7.39 -0.51
N ASP A 162 -1.78 -6.45 -0.10
CA ASP A 162 -2.27 -5.37 -0.95
C ASP A 162 -1.11 -4.53 -1.51
N TYR A 163 -0.13 -4.17 -0.66
CA TYR A 163 1.07 -3.43 -1.10
C TYR A 163 1.85 -4.18 -2.18
N VAL A 164 1.98 -5.51 -2.02
CA VAL A 164 2.74 -6.36 -2.94
C VAL A 164 1.99 -6.50 -4.26
N LEU A 165 0.70 -6.80 -4.19
CA LEU A 165 -0.16 -7.03 -5.33
C LEU A 165 -0.27 -5.78 -6.20
N VAL A 166 -0.59 -4.63 -5.61
CA VAL A 166 -0.76 -3.37 -6.34
C VAL A 166 0.56 -2.88 -6.91
N THR A 167 1.67 -3.01 -6.16
CA THR A 167 3.00 -2.64 -6.68
C THR A 167 3.31 -3.40 -7.96
N TYR A 168 3.04 -4.70 -8.02
CA TYR A 168 3.28 -5.48 -9.23
C TYR A 168 2.29 -5.12 -10.36
N LEU A 169 1.00 -4.93 -10.06
CA LEU A 169 -0.03 -4.68 -11.08
C LEU A 169 0.08 -3.30 -11.73
N VAL A 170 0.54 -2.29 -10.99
CA VAL A 170 0.63 -0.90 -11.47
C VAL A 170 2.05 -0.55 -11.92
N ALA A 171 3.05 -1.39 -11.61
CA ALA A 171 4.44 -1.11 -11.92
C ALA A 171 4.77 -0.90 -13.41
N GLU A 172 3.97 -1.44 -14.32
CA GLU A 172 4.14 -1.23 -15.77
C GLU A 172 3.63 0.16 -16.21
N ARG A 173 2.81 0.81 -15.38
CA ARG A 173 2.29 2.17 -15.63
C ARG A 173 3.12 3.24 -14.93
N SER A 174 3.46 3.03 -13.66
CA SER A 174 4.20 4.02 -12.86
C SER A 174 4.91 3.42 -11.64
N ALA A 175 5.88 4.18 -11.12
CA ALA A 175 6.47 3.91 -9.81
C ALA A 175 5.57 4.45 -8.69
N LEU A 176 4.97 3.57 -7.89
CA LEU A 176 4.08 3.95 -6.79
C LEU A 176 4.83 4.47 -5.56
N SER A 177 4.22 5.43 -4.86
CA SER A 177 4.60 5.86 -3.51
C SER A 177 3.43 5.61 -2.55
N TYR A 178 3.72 4.92 -1.45
CA TYR A 178 2.70 4.51 -0.47
C TYR A 178 2.93 5.14 0.90
N ALA A 179 1.82 5.40 1.57
CA ALA A 179 1.77 5.60 3.01
C ALA A 179 1.84 4.24 3.74
N VAL A 180 2.92 3.99 4.50
CA VAL A 180 3.10 2.76 5.28
C VAL A 180 3.08 3.04 6.78
N GLY A 181 2.43 2.15 7.54
CA GLY A 181 2.33 2.27 8.99
C GLY A 181 3.63 1.91 9.74
N GLU A 182 3.66 2.24 11.03
CA GLU A 182 4.83 2.03 11.91
C GLU A 182 5.27 0.56 12.04
N TRP A 183 4.37 -0.40 11.84
CA TRP A 183 4.65 -1.84 11.99
C TRP A 183 5.81 -2.32 11.11
N ALA A 184 6.01 -1.69 9.94
CA ALA A 184 7.01 -2.11 8.97
C ALA A 184 8.39 -1.46 9.19
N ARG A 185 8.60 -0.79 10.33
CA ARG A 185 9.87 -0.10 10.69
C ARG A 185 10.96 -1.05 11.22
N ILE A 186 10.82 -2.36 11.06
CA ILE A 186 11.81 -3.34 11.50
C ILE A 186 12.96 -3.50 10.49
N TRP A 187 14.19 -3.69 10.96
CA TRP A 187 15.31 -4.06 10.08
C TRP A 187 15.19 -5.54 9.67
N PRO A 188 15.45 -5.93 8.41
CA PRO A 188 15.86 -5.12 7.24
C PRO A 188 14.70 -4.54 6.42
N LEU A 189 13.45 -4.92 6.71
CA LEU A 189 12.24 -4.54 5.95
C LEU A 189 12.09 -3.02 5.75
N ARG A 190 12.47 -2.24 6.76
CA ARG A 190 12.48 -0.77 6.75
C ARG A 190 13.26 -0.19 5.57
N ALA A 191 14.42 -0.76 5.25
CA ALA A 191 15.29 -0.27 4.18
C ALA A 191 14.70 -0.61 2.81
N LEU A 192 14.17 -1.82 2.67
CA LEU A 192 13.48 -2.26 1.46
C LEU A 192 12.25 -1.39 1.17
N ILE A 193 11.39 -1.15 2.15
CA ILE A 193 10.18 -0.33 1.95
C ILE A 193 10.54 1.11 1.55
N ARG A 194 11.57 1.70 2.18
CA ARG A 194 12.06 3.03 1.77
C ARG A 194 12.62 3.04 0.36
N SER A 195 13.35 2.00 -0.05
CA SER A 195 13.91 1.90 -1.41
C SER A 195 12.83 1.74 -2.47
N MET A 196 11.70 1.13 -2.11
CA MET A 196 10.50 1.06 -2.94
C MET A 196 9.72 2.39 -3.03
N GLY A 197 10.14 3.44 -2.31
CA GLY A 197 9.53 4.77 -2.38
C GLY A 197 8.32 4.96 -1.47
N ALA A 198 8.12 4.08 -0.50
CA ALA A 198 7.07 4.22 0.51
C ALA A 198 7.55 5.05 1.72
N TYR A 199 6.69 5.97 2.16
CA TYR A 199 6.93 6.85 3.30
C TYR A 199 6.21 6.35 4.55
N PHE A 200 6.83 6.54 5.71
CA PHE A 200 6.31 6.05 6.99
C PHE A 200 5.45 7.09 7.69
N ILE A 201 4.30 6.66 8.19
CA ILE A 201 3.34 7.51 8.90
C ILE A 201 3.10 7.01 10.32
N ARG A 202 3.09 7.94 11.26
CA ARG A 202 2.66 7.73 12.63
C ARG A 202 1.16 7.87 12.77
N ARG A 203 0.45 6.75 12.93
CA ARG A 203 -1.03 6.73 12.99
C ARG A 203 -1.60 7.34 14.27
N ARG A 204 -0.80 7.41 15.35
CA ARG A 204 -1.20 7.93 16.66
C ARG A 204 -0.51 9.23 17.04
N SER A 205 0.25 9.84 16.12
CA SER A 205 0.96 11.08 16.43
C SER A 205 -0.03 12.22 16.67
N ARG A 206 0.09 12.87 17.83
CA ARG A 206 -0.74 14.01 18.24
C ARG A 206 -0.11 15.37 17.99
N GLY A 207 1.20 15.42 17.69
CA GLY A 207 1.94 16.67 17.51
C GLY A 207 1.55 17.42 16.24
N GLN A 208 1.25 18.71 16.36
CA GLN A 208 0.90 19.58 15.24
C GLN A 208 2.06 19.70 14.24
N LEU A 209 3.29 19.88 14.75
CA LEU A 209 4.49 19.94 13.93
C LEU A 209 4.67 18.71 13.04
N TYR A 210 4.48 17.50 13.58
CA TYR A 210 4.57 16.27 12.79
C TYR A 210 3.54 16.24 11.66
N ARG A 211 2.29 16.61 11.95
CA ARG A 211 1.22 16.65 10.93
C ARG A 211 1.53 17.66 9.84
N ARG A 212 2.08 18.83 10.19
CA ARG A 212 2.45 19.86 9.22
C ARG A 212 3.56 19.40 8.29
N VAL A 213 4.62 18.78 8.83
CA VAL A 213 5.71 18.19 8.05
C VAL A 213 5.19 17.09 7.11
N LEU A 214 4.31 16.22 7.60
CA LEU A 214 3.69 15.17 6.78
C LEU A 214 2.82 15.76 5.67
N ALA A 215 1.95 16.71 5.99
CA ALA A 215 1.07 17.38 5.04
C ALA A 215 1.88 18.01 3.91
N ARG A 216 2.91 18.79 4.26
CA ARG A 216 3.73 19.47 3.26
C ARG A 216 4.49 18.51 2.34
N TYR A 217 5.05 17.42 2.88
CA TYR A 217 5.68 16.40 2.05
C TYR A 217 4.70 15.76 1.04
N VAL A 218 3.49 15.42 1.50
CA VAL A 218 2.46 14.80 0.65
C VAL A 218 1.96 15.78 -0.42
N GLN A 219 1.77 17.05 -0.05
CA GLN A 219 1.41 18.12 -0.98
C GLN A 219 2.48 18.30 -2.07
N MET A 220 3.76 18.44 -1.67
CA MET A 220 4.86 18.54 -2.62
C MET A 220 4.95 17.33 -3.56
N ALA A 221 4.66 16.12 -3.07
CA ALA A 221 4.64 14.93 -3.89
C ALA A 221 3.49 14.95 -4.91
N ALA A 222 2.31 15.41 -4.50
CA ALA A 222 1.14 15.57 -5.38
C ALA A 222 1.37 16.67 -6.44
N GLU A 223 1.86 17.84 -6.03
CA GLU A 223 2.25 18.96 -6.91
C GLU A 223 3.26 18.51 -7.97
N ALA A 224 4.23 17.69 -7.57
CA ALA A 224 5.28 17.17 -8.45
C ALA A 224 4.80 16.06 -9.40
N GLY A 225 3.56 15.59 -9.29
CA GLY A 225 3.01 14.54 -10.14
C GLY A 225 3.37 13.11 -9.71
N VAL A 226 3.88 12.91 -8.49
CA VAL A 226 4.24 11.56 -8.02
C VAL A 226 3.00 10.69 -8.00
N THR A 227 3.07 9.52 -8.65
CA THR A 227 1.97 8.55 -8.57
C THR A 227 1.89 7.97 -7.17
N GLN A 228 0.76 8.19 -6.51
CA GLN A 228 0.54 7.83 -5.12
C GLN A 228 -0.49 6.72 -5.01
N ALA A 229 -0.39 5.94 -3.93
CA ALA A 229 -1.39 4.95 -3.56
C ALA A 229 -1.69 5.09 -2.06
N ILE A 230 -2.97 5.20 -1.73
CA ILE A 230 -3.45 5.39 -0.36
C ILE A 230 -4.51 4.37 0.01
N PHE A 231 -4.53 4.06 1.30
CA PHE A 231 -5.53 3.23 1.95
C PHE A 231 -6.31 4.12 2.92
N PRO A 232 -7.45 4.72 2.51
CA PRO A 232 -8.14 5.69 3.35
C PRO A 232 -8.62 5.10 4.69
N GLU A 233 -8.88 3.79 4.78
CA GLU A 233 -9.19 3.10 6.05
C GLU A 233 -8.11 3.31 7.13
N GLY A 234 -6.86 3.55 6.73
CA GLY A 234 -5.73 3.80 7.63
C GLY A 234 -5.31 2.60 8.47
N GLY A 235 -5.86 1.42 8.21
CA GLY A 235 -5.58 0.14 8.84
C GLY A 235 -6.22 -1.00 8.05
N LEU A 236 -5.83 -2.23 8.37
CA LEU A 236 -6.44 -3.41 7.76
C LEU A 236 -7.89 -3.53 8.22
N THR A 237 -8.77 -3.88 7.28
CA THR A 237 -10.12 -4.35 7.55
C THR A 237 -10.05 -5.61 8.43
N LEU A 238 -10.96 -5.74 9.41
CA LEU A 238 -10.95 -6.87 10.34
C LEU A 238 -11.82 -8.05 9.90
N ASP A 239 -12.99 -7.77 9.32
CA ASP A 239 -14.05 -8.75 8.99
C ASP A 239 -14.42 -8.75 7.49
N GLY A 240 -13.66 -8.03 6.68
CA GLY A 240 -13.93 -7.81 5.26
C GLY A 240 -14.92 -6.67 4.93
N ARG A 241 -15.47 -5.93 5.90
CA ARG A 241 -16.31 -4.74 5.63
C ARG A 241 -15.47 -3.46 5.51
N LEU A 242 -15.79 -2.58 4.57
CA LEU A 242 -15.06 -1.32 4.40
C LEU A 242 -15.10 -0.49 5.70
N GLY A 243 -13.92 -0.10 6.19
CA GLY A 243 -13.82 0.82 7.32
C GLY A 243 -14.15 2.26 6.94
N LYS A 244 -14.46 3.08 7.95
CA LYS A 244 -14.66 4.54 7.77
C LYS A 244 -13.35 5.18 7.24
N PRO A 245 -13.41 6.01 6.18
CA PRO A 245 -12.24 6.68 5.65
C PRO A 245 -11.64 7.66 6.65
N LYS A 246 -10.31 7.71 6.71
CA LYS A 246 -9.52 8.76 7.35
C LYS A 246 -9.10 9.76 6.29
N LEU A 247 -9.61 10.98 6.42
CA LEU A 247 -9.53 11.98 5.36
C LEU A 247 -8.17 12.67 5.26
N GLY A 248 -7.36 12.66 6.33
CA GLY A 248 -6.15 13.50 6.40
C GLY A 248 -5.15 13.31 5.25
N LEU A 249 -4.87 12.08 4.81
CA LEU A 249 -3.98 11.90 3.64
C LEU A 249 -4.63 12.32 2.33
N LEU A 250 -5.92 12.03 2.18
CA LEU A 250 -6.67 12.40 0.98
C LEU A 250 -6.76 13.92 0.86
N SER A 251 -6.98 14.65 1.96
CA SER A 251 -6.99 16.10 1.97
C SER A 251 -5.63 16.67 1.58
N TYR A 252 -4.52 16.18 2.16
CA TYR A 252 -3.19 16.69 1.79
C TYR A 252 -2.85 16.44 0.31
N ILE A 253 -3.26 15.29 -0.24
CA ILE A 253 -3.06 14.99 -1.66
C ILE A 253 -3.89 15.93 -2.52
N ARG A 254 -5.16 16.15 -2.15
CA ARG A 254 -6.06 17.07 -2.84
C ARG A 254 -5.50 18.49 -2.82
N ASP A 255 -5.14 19.01 -1.64
CA ASP A 255 -4.59 20.37 -1.50
C ASP A 255 -3.36 20.56 -2.40
N GLY A 256 -2.44 19.61 -2.41
CA GLY A 256 -1.25 19.68 -3.26
C GLY A 256 -1.57 19.50 -4.74
N ALA A 257 -2.57 18.71 -5.08
CA ALA A 257 -3.03 18.56 -6.46
C ALA A 257 -3.72 19.82 -6.99
N GLU A 258 -4.50 20.52 -6.15
CA GLU A 258 -5.14 21.81 -6.49
C GLU A 258 -4.11 22.94 -6.66
N GLN A 259 -3.05 22.95 -5.85
CA GLN A 259 -1.94 23.91 -5.96
C GLN A 259 -1.00 23.59 -7.14
N GLY A 260 -1.02 22.34 -7.61
CA GLY A 260 -0.20 21.87 -8.71
C GLY A 260 -0.70 22.35 -10.08
N ARG A 261 0.22 22.45 -11.05
CA ARG A 261 -0.14 22.76 -12.46
C ARG A 261 -0.63 21.55 -13.25
N ARG A 262 -0.56 20.35 -12.65
CA ARG A 262 -0.88 19.08 -13.31
C ARG A 262 -2.33 18.72 -13.04
N ARG A 263 -3.02 18.17 -14.04
CA ARG A 263 -4.33 17.54 -13.82
C ARG A 263 -4.14 16.36 -12.87
N ALA A 264 -5.05 16.22 -11.91
CA ALA A 264 -5.05 15.11 -10.98
C ALA A 264 -6.24 14.17 -11.20
N PHE A 265 -5.99 12.87 -11.05
CA PHE A 265 -6.99 11.82 -11.19
C PHE A 265 -6.92 10.86 -10.01
N PHE A 266 -8.07 10.60 -9.42
CA PHE A 266 -8.25 9.55 -8.41
C PHE A 266 -8.76 8.29 -9.10
N VAL A 267 -8.03 7.19 -8.95
CA VAL A 267 -8.40 5.89 -9.52
C VAL A 267 -8.85 4.98 -8.38
N PRO A 268 -10.15 4.68 -8.26
CA PRO A 268 -10.64 3.75 -7.25
C PRO A 268 -10.13 2.34 -7.56
N VAL A 269 -9.61 1.62 -6.56
CA VAL A 269 -9.19 0.23 -6.72
C VAL A 269 -9.84 -0.62 -5.63
N ALA A 270 -10.58 -1.64 -6.05
CA ALA A 270 -11.17 -2.63 -5.17
C ALA A 270 -10.29 -3.89 -5.13
N LEU A 271 -9.92 -4.30 -3.93
CA LEU A 271 -9.12 -5.48 -3.63
C LEU A 271 -9.97 -6.49 -2.84
N ASN A 272 -10.01 -7.73 -3.32
CA ASN A 272 -10.71 -8.82 -2.64
C ASN A 272 -9.95 -10.14 -2.73
N TYR A 273 -10.11 -10.99 -1.72
CA TYR A 273 -9.40 -12.25 -1.59
C TYR A 273 -10.37 -13.35 -1.17
N ASP A 274 -10.20 -14.56 -1.71
CA ASP A 274 -10.87 -15.75 -1.16
C ASP A 274 -10.37 -16.05 0.26
N ARG A 275 -9.07 -15.83 0.51
CA ARG A 275 -8.45 -15.97 1.83
C ARG A 275 -7.31 -14.98 2.03
N VAL A 276 -7.36 -14.23 3.13
CA VAL A 276 -6.31 -13.31 3.54
C VAL A 276 -5.23 -14.05 4.36
N LEU A 277 -3.96 -13.64 4.28
CA LEU A 277 -2.86 -14.26 5.04
C LEU A 277 -3.04 -14.03 6.55
N GLU A 278 -3.49 -12.83 6.91
CA GLU A 278 -3.66 -12.35 8.27
C GLU A 278 -5.02 -12.74 8.88
N ASP A 279 -5.86 -13.47 8.16
CA ASP A 279 -7.27 -13.77 8.48
C ASP A 279 -7.51 -14.12 9.96
N ARG A 280 -6.76 -15.10 10.50
CA ARG A 280 -6.88 -15.52 11.91
C ARG A 280 -6.61 -14.39 12.91
N VAL A 281 -5.61 -13.55 12.62
CA VAL A 281 -5.20 -12.46 13.52
C VAL A 281 -6.18 -11.29 13.40
N LEU A 282 -6.69 -11.03 12.19
CA LEU A 282 -7.68 -9.99 11.94
C LEU A 282 -9.02 -10.32 12.61
N LEU A 283 -9.51 -11.55 12.46
CA LEU A 283 -10.74 -12.01 13.09
C LEU A 283 -10.63 -12.04 14.62
N ALA A 284 -9.50 -12.50 15.16
CA ALA A 284 -9.26 -12.45 16.61
C ALA A 284 -9.26 -11.00 17.13
N ALA A 285 -8.65 -10.06 16.40
CA ALA A 285 -8.68 -8.64 16.75
C ALA A 285 -10.08 -8.02 16.61
N ALA A 286 -10.93 -8.54 15.71
CA ALA A 286 -12.32 -8.13 15.59
C ALA A 286 -13.12 -8.51 16.83
N GLN A 287 -12.89 -9.71 17.36
CA GLN A 287 -13.58 -10.22 18.56
C GLN A 287 -13.14 -9.50 19.84
N THR A 288 -11.85 -9.22 19.98
CA THR A 288 -11.32 -8.56 21.20
C THR A 288 -11.44 -7.04 21.17
N GLY A 289 -11.68 -6.44 20.00
CA GLY A 289 -11.62 -4.99 19.78
C GLY A 289 -10.20 -4.40 19.83
N GLU A 290 -9.19 -5.20 20.19
CA GLU A 290 -7.80 -4.75 20.28
C GLU A 290 -7.08 -4.85 18.93
N ARG A 291 -6.88 -3.71 18.27
CA ARG A 291 -6.08 -3.62 17.03
C ARG A 291 -4.56 -3.63 17.30
N ARG A 292 -4.07 -4.58 18.09
CA ARG A 292 -2.64 -4.80 18.37
C ARG A 292 -2.15 -6.07 17.68
N PHE A 293 -1.67 -5.92 16.45
CA PHE A 293 -1.07 -7.01 15.67
C PHE A 293 0.37 -7.27 16.10
N ARG A 294 0.57 -7.84 17.29
CA ARG A 294 1.90 -8.31 17.74
C ARG A 294 2.24 -9.62 17.07
N ALA A 295 2.49 -9.58 15.76
CA ALA A 295 3.02 -10.75 15.07
C ALA A 295 4.47 -10.99 15.53
N ARG A 296 4.70 -12.10 16.24
CA ARG A 296 6.05 -12.49 16.65
C ARG A 296 6.81 -12.96 15.41
N ILE A 297 8.02 -12.44 15.18
CA ILE A 297 8.87 -12.81 14.04
C ILE A 297 9.02 -14.35 13.88
N PRO A 298 9.23 -15.14 14.96
CA PRO A 298 9.30 -16.60 14.86
C PRO A 298 8.03 -17.23 14.29
N THR A 299 6.84 -16.70 14.61
CA THR A 299 5.57 -17.19 14.09
C THR A 299 5.45 -16.97 12.59
N ILE A 300 5.87 -15.80 12.10
CA ILE A 300 5.90 -15.48 10.67
C ILE A 300 6.90 -16.39 9.95
N LEU A 301 8.10 -16.55 10.49
CA LEU A 301 9.14 -17.41 9.91
C LEU A 301 8.70 -18.89 9.89
N GLY A 302 8.10 -19.38 10.97
CA GLY A 302 7.56 -20.74 11.04
C GLY A 302 6.43 -20.97 10.04
N PHE A 303 5.54 -19.99 9.86
CA PHE A 303 4.51 -20.03 8.83
C PHE A 303 5.12 -20.07 7.42
N ALA A 304 6.09 -19.21 7.12
CA ALA A 304 6.79 -19.19 5.84
C ALA A 304 7.51 -20.52 5.57
N GLY A 305 8.24 -21.05 6.56
CA GLY A 305 8.91 -22.35 6.47
C GLY A 305 7.93 -23.50 6.25
N LYS A 306 6.77 -23.48 6.90
CA LYS A 306 5.69 -24.45 6.64
C LYS A 306 5.19 -24.36 5.19
N MET A 307 4.97 -23.15 4.67
CA MET A 307 4.53 -22.96 3.27
C MET A 307 5.58 -23.48 2.27
N ILE A 308 6.86 -23.17 2.51
CA ILE A 308 7.97 -23.67 1.69
C ILE A 308 8.02 -25.20 1.73
N ARG A 309 7.94 -25.81 2.91
CA ARG A 309 7.92 -27.28 3.07
C ARG A 309 6.74 -27.92 2.34
N LEU A 310 5.55 -27.32 2.42
CA LEU A 310 4.37 -27.80 1.69
C LEU A 310 4.59 -27.70 0.17
N ARG A 311 5.24 -26.64 -0.30
CA ARG A 311 5.54 -26.44 -1.71
C ARG A 311 6.56 -27.45 -2.23
N ILE A 312 7.64 -27.68 -1.50
CA ILE A 312 8.65 -28.70 -1.85
C ILE A 312 8.02 -30.09 -1.92
N ARG A 313 7.07 -30.40 -1.03
CA ARG A 313 6.33 -31.67 -1.01
C ARG A 313 5.17 -31.76 -2.03
N GLY A 314 4.98 -30.76 -2.89
CA GLY A 314 3.88 -30.72 -3.86
C GLY A 314 2.47 -30.61 -3.25
N ARG A 315 2.36 -30.32 -1.94
CA ARG A 315 1.10 -30.23 -1.19
C ARG A 315 0.62 -28.80 -0.97
N PHE A 316 1.35 -27.81 -1.47
CA PHE A 316 0.95 -26.42 -1.35
C PHE A 316 -0.25 -26.13 -2.26
N ARG A 317 -1.36 -25.70 -1.66
CA ARG A 317 -2.49 -25.10 -2.37
C ARG A 317 -2.42 -23.59 -2.20
N ARG A 318 -2.66 -22.86 -3.31
CA ARG A 318 -2.80 -21.40 -3.28
C ARG A 318 -3.94 -20.99 -2.34
N PHE A 319 -3.90 -19.75 -1.86
CA PHE A 319 -4.90 -19.15 -0.96
C PHE A 319 -6.20 -18.76 -1.70
N GLY A 320 -6.46 -19.32 -2.88
CA GLY A 320 -7.57 -18.96 -3.74
C GLY A 320 -7.24 -17.79 -4.67
N ARG A 321 -8.26 -17.03 -5.04
CA ARG A 321 -8.16 -15.88 -5.95
C ARG A 321 -7.86 -14.59 -5.20
N ALA A 322 -7.05 -13.74 -5.83
CA ALA A 322 -6.88 -12.33 -5.48
C ALA A 322 -7.44 -11.50 -6.62
N GLY A 323 -8.61 -10.90 -6.40
CA GLY A 323 -9.31 -10.04 -7.35
C GLY A 323 -8.93 -8.58 -7.17
N VAL A 324 -8.55 -7.93 -8.26
CA VAL A 324 -8.28 -6.49 -8.31
C VAL A 324 -9.14 -5.87 -9.39
N ALA A 325 -9.96 -4.88 -9.02
CA ALA A 325 -10.76 -4.12 -9.96
C ALA A 325 -10.37 -2.64 -9.95
N LEU A 326 -10.00 -2.10 -11.11
CA LEU A 326 -9.75 -0.67 -11.28
C LEU A 326 -11.03 -0.01 -11.76
N GLY A 327 -11.52 0.96 -10.99
CA GLY A 327 -12.68 1.79 -11.30
C GLY A 327 -12.39 2.84 -12.35
N ARG A 328 -13.44 3.59 -12.71
CA ARG A 328 -13.33 4.76 -13.59
C ARG A 328 -12.50 5.84 -12.88
N PRO A 329 -11.47 6.42 -13.54
CA PRO A 329 -10.75 7.56 -13.00
C PRO A 329 -11.67 8.77 -12.80
N LEU A 330 -11.60 9.40 -11.64
CA LEU A 330 -12.27 10.66 -11.30
C LEU A 330 -11.27 11.80 -11.42
N ALA A 331 -11.50 12.75 -12.32
CA ALA A 331 -10.67 13.95 -12.40
C ALA A 331 -10.96 14.84 -11.19
N LEU A 332 -9.94 15.47 -10.62
CA LEU A 332 -10.09 16.39 -9.49
C LEU A 332 -11.00 17.58 -9.81
N ALA A 333 -11.04 18.02 -11.07
CA ALA A 333 -11.94 19.10 -11.52
C ALA A 333 -13.43 18.72 -11.42
N ASP A 334 -13.74 17.43 -11.52
CA ASP A 334 -15.10 16.89 -11.44
C ASP A 334 -15.41 16.32 -10.04
N ALA A 335 -14.45 16.40 -9.12
CA ALA A 335 -14.56 15.83 -7.79
C ALA A 335 -15.40 16.72 -6.86
N PRO A 336 -16.11 16.13 -5.87
CA PRO A 336 -16.83 16.89 -4.86
C PRO A 336 -15.93 17.88 -4.11
N PRO A 337 -16.47 19.07 -3.75
CA PRO A 337 -15.69 20.13 -3.11
C PRO A 337 -15.30 19.78 -1.67
N ARG A 338 -15.94 18.79 -1.03
CA ARG A 338 -15.56 18.32 0.31
C ARG A 338 -14.78 17.01 0.22
N THR A 339 -13.76 16.86 1.07
CA THR A 339 -12.91 15.66 1.06
C THR A 339 -13.69 14.44 1.57
N GLU A 340 -14.66 14.66 2.45
CA GLU A 340 -15.64 13.68 2.93
C GLU A 340 -16.40 13.05 1.77
N GLU A 341 -17.02 13.89 0.93
CA GLU A 341 -17.82 13.48 -0.22
C GLU A 341 -16.96 12.79 -1.28
N LEU A 342 -15.75 13.30 -1.54
CA LEU A 342 -14.77 12.64 -2.40
C LEU A 342 -14.40 11.24 -1.87
N ALA A 343 -14.16 11.11 -0.56
CA ALA A 343 -13.85 9.82 0.04
C ALA A 343 -15.04 8.86 -0.06
N GLU A 344 -16.26 9.37 0.13
CA GLU A 344 -17.49 8.60 -0.03
C GLU A 344 -17.69 8.16 -1.48
N GLU A 345 -17.48 9.01 -2.48
CA GLU A 345 -17.60 8.62 -3.89
C GLU A 345 -16.54 7.59 -4.31
N LEU A 346 -15.29 7.77 -3.88
CA LEU A 346 -14.18 6.87 -4.21
C LEU A 346 -14.27 5.52 -3.50
N MET A 347 -14.80 5.51 -2.28
CA MET A 347 -14.99 4.29 -1.48
C MET A 347 -16.41 3.75 -1.55
N ALA A 348 -17.33 4.45 -2.21
CA ALA A 348 -18.70 4.03 -2.37
C ALA A 348 -18.66 2.64 -2.99
N PRO A 349 -19.29 1.66 -2.33
CA PRO A 349 -19.58 0.42 -3.00
C PRO A 349 -20.51 0.76 -4.16
N ALA A 350 -19.96 0.80 -5.38
CA ALA A 350 -20.75 0.62 -6.60
C ALA A 350 -21.62 -0.65 -6.49
N SER A 351 -21.30 -1.54 -5.54
CA SER A 351 -22.08 -2.70 -5.14
C SER A 351 -23.38 -2.41 -4.41
N TYR A 352 -23.72 -1.21 -3.91
CA TYR A 352 -25.03 -1.04 -3.25
C TYR A 352 -26.19 -1.23 -4.23
N GLY A 353 -26.10 -0.63 -5.41
CA GLY A 353 -27.09 -0.86 -6.48
C GLY A 353 -27.08 -2.29 -6.99
N ALA A 354 -25.90 -2.89 -7.20
CA ALA A 354 -25.79 -4.27 -7.67
C ALA A 354 -26.21 -5.31 -6.62
N VAL A 355 -25.91 -5.09 -5.33
CA VAL A 355 -26.34 -5.94 -4.21
C VAL A 355 -27.83 -5.79 -3.98
N ALA A 356 -28.38 -4.57 -4.09
CA ALA A 356 -29.82 -4.36 -4.07
C ALA A 356 -30.51 -5.07 -5.24
N ALA A 357 -29.93 -5.00 -6.45
CA ALA A 357 -30.47 -5.69 -7.63
C ALA A 357 -30.37 -7.22 -7.52
N ILE A 358 -29.25 -7.76 -7.04
CA ILE A 358 -29.07 -9.20 -6.78
C ILE A 358 -30.01 -9.65 -5.67
N GLY A 359 -30.12 -8.88 -4.59
CA GLY A 359 -31.05 -9.13 -3.49
C GLY A 359 -32.50 -9.16 -3.98
N ALA A 360 -32.91 -8.14 -4.74
CA ALA A 360 -34.24 -8.08 -5.35
C ALA A 360 -34.48 -9.27 -6.31
N TRP A 361 -33.49 -9.64 -7.12
CA TRP A 361 -33.57 -10.81 -8.01
C TRP A 361 -33.70 -12.12 -7.24
N LEU A 362 -32.91 -12.32 -6.18
CA LEU A 362 -32.98 -13.50 -5.31
C LEU A 362 -34.32 -13.57 -4.59
N SER A 363 -34.84 -12.46 -4.08
CA SER A 363 -36.15 -12.37 -3.44
C SER A 363 -37.29 -12.66 -4.42
N LEU A 364 -37.24 -12.11 -5.63
CA LEU A 364 -38.23 -12.41 -6.69
C LEU A 364 -38.19 -13.88 -7.10
N ARG A 365 -36.99 -14.46 -7.23
CA ARG A 365 -36.82 -15.88 -7.55
C ARG A 365 -37.32 -16.79 -6.42
N GLY A 366 -37.04 -16.43 -5.17
CA GLY A 366 -37.56 -17.12 -3.99
C GLY A 366 -39.08 -17.08 -3.90
N ALA A 367 -39.68 -15.90 -4.12
CA ALA A 367 -41.14 -15.73 -4.12
C ALA A 367 -41.82 -16.52 -5.24
N ARG A 368 -41.24 -16.57 -6.44
CA ARG A 368 -41.76 -17.40 -7.55
C ARG A 368 -41.72 -18.89 -7.19
N ARG A 369 -40.62 -19.36 -6.60
CA ARG A 369 -40.46 -20.76 -6.18
C ARG A 369 -41.41 -21.16 -5.06
N TRP A 370 -41.70 -20.25 -4.13
CA TRP A 370 -42.65 -20.47 -3.05
C TRP A 370 -44.09 -20.51 -3.55
N ARG A 371 -44.48 -19.62 -4.47
CA ARG A 371 -45.82 -19.65 -5.10
C ARG A 371 -46.06 -20.91 -5.91
N SER A 372 -45.05 -21.41 -6.64
CA SER A 372 -45.16 -22.69 -7.34
C SER A 372 -45.26 -23.89 -6.41
N ALA A 373 -44.67 -23.82 -5.20
CA ALA A 373 -44.80 -24.88 -4.19
C ALA A 373 -46.15 -24.81 -3.44
N ALA A 374 -46.68 -23.60 -3.18
CA ALA A 374 -47.97 -23.40 -2.55
C ALA A 374 -49.15 -23.83 -3.44
N GLY A 375 -48.98 -23.81 -4.77
CA GLY A 375 -49.98 -24.29 -5.73
C GLY A 375 -50.07 -25.82 -5.87
N GLN A 376 -49.19 -26.59 -5.22
CA GLN A 376 -49.19 -28.06 -5.26
C GLN A 376 -49.63 -28.72 -3.94
N ALA A 377 -50.09 -27.94 -2.96
CA ALA A 377 -50.66 -28.49 -1.72
C ALA A 377 -52.15 -28.83 -1.91
N GLY A 378 -52.42 -29.93 -2.63
CA GLY A 378 -53.72 -30.61 -2.56
C GLY A 378 -53.79 -31.48 -1.29
N PRO A 379 -54.97 -31.68 -0.69
CA PRO A 379 -55.08 -32.45 0.56
C PRO A 379 -54.74 -33.91 0.29
N ALA A 380 -53.67 -34.42 0.91
CA ALA A 380 -53.35 -35.84 0.89
C ALA A 380 -54.43 -36.59 1.68
N ARG A 381 -55.21 -37.45 1.00
CA ARG A 381 -56.08 -38.43 1.66
C ARG A 381 -55.19 -39.43 2.40
N LEU A 382 -55.33 -39.49 3.71
CA LEU A 382 -54.77 -40.53 4.55
C LEU A 382 -55.74 -41.71 4.58
N ASP A 383 -55.60 -42.63 3.63
CA ASP A 383 -56.12 -43.99 3.77
C ASP A 383 -54.91 -44.92 3.96
N GLY A 384 -54.79 -45.50 5.15
CA GLY A 384 -53.97 -46.68 5.43
C GLY A 384 -52.46 -46.55 5.21
N ASP A 385 -51.74 -46.16 6.28
CA ASP A 385 -50.38 -46.57 6.69
C ASP A 385 -49.20 -46.61 5.68
N THR A 386 -49.41 -46.23 4.41
CA THR A 386 -48.44 -46.20 3.32
C THR A 386 -48.86 -45.17 2.27
N CYS A 387 -48.00 -44.20 1.96
CA CYS A 387 -48.31 -43.19 0.95
C CYS A 387 -48.21 -43.79 -0.46
N ALA A 388 -49.29 -43.69 -1.25
CA ALA A 388 -49.37 -44.27 -2.59
C ALA A 388 -48.37 -43.67 -3.60
N ASP A 389 -47.86 -42.47 -3.32
CA ASP A 389 -46.97 -41.74 -4.24
C ASP A 389 -45.48 -42.12 -4.07
N CYS A 390 -45.09 -42.55 -2.86
CA CYS A 390 -43.69 -42.85 -2.53
C CYS A 390 -43.45 -44.26 -1.96
N GLY A 391 -44.51 -45.01 -1.65
CA GLY A 391 -44.45 -46.42 -1.25
C GLY A 391 -43.86 -46.68 0.14
N HIS A 392 -43.74 -45.68 1.01
CA HIS A 392 -43.25 -45.86 2.38
C HIS A 392 -44.06 -45.05 3.40
N ARG A 393 -43.94 -45.47 4.67
CA ARG A 393 -44.61 -44.83 5.82
C ARG A 393 -43.80 -43.62 6.26
N HIS A 394 -44.44 -42.46 6.36
CA HIS A 394 -43.82 -41.27 6.93
C HIS A 394 -43.87 -41.35 8.46
N GLY A 395 -42.80 -40.91 9.12
CA GLY A 395 -42.76 -40.78 10.58
C GLY A 395 -43.70 -39.66 11.06
N PRO A 396 -44.11 -39.68 12.35
CA PRO A 396 -45.11 -38.77 12.89
C PRO A 396 -44.65 -37.31 12.74
N THR A 397 -45.59 -36.47 12.33
CA THR A 397 -45.37 -35.02 12.23
C THR A 397 -45.47 -34.37 13.60
N ALA A 398 -44.83 -33.22 13.79
CA ALA A 398 -44.67 -32.52 15.07
C ALA A 398 -45.97 -32.00 15.75
N ALA A 399 -47.14 -32.50 15.38
CA ALA A 399 -48.41 -32.28 16.05
C ALA A 399 -48.96 -33.55 16.75
N GLU A 400 -48.25 -34.68 16.65
CA GLU A 400 -48.32 -35.85 17.55
C GLU A 400 -47.12 -35.82 18.50
#